data_AF-A0A7E6F4X1-F1
#
_entry.id   AF-A0A7E6F4X1-F1
#
_cell.length_a   1.000
_cell.length_b   1.000
_cell.length_c   1.000
_cell.angle_alpha   90.00
_cell.angle_beta   90.00
_cell.angle_gamma   90.00
#
_symmetry.space_group_name_H-M   'P 1'
#
loop_
_entity.id
_entity.type
_entity.pdbx_description
1 polymer ?
#
loop_
_entity_poly.entity_id
_entity_poly.type
_entity_poly.pdbx_seq_one_letter_code
_entity_poly.pdbx_strand_id
1 'polypeptide(L)'
;MEEANSVFTQYVDVGKITDFNTKVNSLTANQSSSPIRMPSSSEEELRQLLNLRDRKPLKLFLRSNHWPVDHPLRKTLWPLLCSNLHKTHSSIYEEMKEQLFGNETKNHVPVSVLGDHKISTPYFLNNLGLEEVEKILGIISHTNPDISYCPVLQCLVSVLLHYMEPSDCFNTVYNLFRSKAQFYLPMNKSSHNAIKLVMRDLSKKYARSAHSYIQRHSKSTETVFHDWLWWIFRDLPFHFLVKVIDCYLLEGYKVFYRVSIVLLTLFSKQSGKQPLSANHTIQQAVQHSIENLSIRVDKFSKLIFGIRGLNRREIRKFLVKNEMLVKSRAKALNTSLSSWSLGAEPQDGASTSKNFMGTVIQSPSSSVLSLDNAHKRRSMSVGMVTLPTINCHSIPQADFYVIWSWLPARSAVCQPKLLYTSEEHGVSLRTLYVMTEEYEPTIIVIKTLTDEIFGAFCSSSWSNRKQSSKNISYFGTGETFLFTLKPEQKKFPWIGYSRPDISRNAASMFMAGDSSVLIIGGGGGTAIMLDENLLRCRTEETETFGNPPLCSSKDFECKVVEIFGFE
;
A
#
# COMPACT_ATOMS: atom_id res chain seq x y z
N MET A 1 45.51 10.54 -13.21
CA MET A 1 45.10 11.94 -13.48
C MET A 1 43.98 11.85 -14.50
N GLU A 2 42.69 11.91 -14.20
CA GLU A 2 41.93 12.68 -13.19
C GLU A 2 40.82 11.82 -12.54
N GLU A 3 41.01 11.37 -11.29
CA GLU A 3 39.91 10.97 -10.38
C GLU A 3 39.65 12.14 -9.42
N ALA A 4 39.42 13.33 -9.97
CA ALA A 4 39.26 14.56 -9.19
C ALA A 4 37.77 14.83 -8.93
N ASN A 5 37.31 14.55 -7.70
CA ASN A 5 36.14 15.13 -7.06
C ASN A 5 34.81 15.10 -7.83
N SER A 6 34.28 13.91 -8.11
CA SER A 6 32.84 13.81 -8.43
C SER A 6 32.02 14.23 -7.20
N VAL A 7 31.14 15.22 -7.36
CA VAL A 7 30.22 15.69 -6.31
C VAL A 7 29.16 14.65 -5.98
N PHE A 8 28.93 13.69 -6.88
CA PHE A 8 27.98 12.61 -6.69
C PHE A 8 28.69 11.35 -6.18
N THR A 9 27.93 10.38 -5.70
CA THR A 9 28.45 9.05 -5.36
C THR A 9 28.75 8.24 -6.63
N GLN A 10 29.45 7.12 -6.48
CA GLN A 10 29.70 6.17 -7.57
C GLN A 10 28.42 5.53 -8.14
N TYR A 11 27.27 5.71 -7.47
CA TYR A 11 25.97 5.16 -7.82
C TYR A 11 25.18 6.01 -8.81
N VAL A 12 25.74 7.15 -9.25
CA VAL A 12 25.09 8.12 -10.14
C VAL A 12 25.70 8.06 -11.54
N ASP A 13 24.85 8.11 -12.54
CA ASP A 13 25.22 8.35 -13.94
C ASP A 13 25.52 9.84 -14.15
N VAL A 14 26.80 10.19 -13.97
CA VAL A 14 27.28 11.58 -14.04
C VAL A 14 27.06 12.20 -15.42
N GLY A 15 27.03 11.40 -16.50
CA GLY A 15 26.75 11.94 -17.85
C GLY A 15 25.33 12.50 -17.97
N LYS A 16 24.34 11.76 -17.47
CA LYS A 16 22.93 12.22 -17.54
C LYS A 16 22.68 13.46 -16.68
N ILE A 17 23.34 13.58 -15.53
CA ILE A 17 23.15 14.74 -14.64
C ILE A 17 23.83 16.00 -15.20
N THR A 18 24.96 15.87 -15.89
CA THR A 18 25.61 17.01 -16.57
C THR A 18 24.78 17.51 -17.75
N ASP A 19 24.17 16.61 -18.52
CA ASP A 19 23.26 16.97 -19.61
C ASP A 19 22.02 17.70 -19.08
N PHE A 20 21.47 17.19 -17.98
CA PHE A 20 20.37 17.83 -17.28
C PHE A 20 20.73 19.25 -16.80
N ASN A 21 21.88 19.42 -16.14
CA ASN A 21 22.34 20.73 -15.67
C ASN A 21 22.54 21.71 -16.83
N THR A 22 23.07 21.25 -17.95
CA THR A 22 23.23 22.08 -19.17
C THR A 22 21.87 22.56 -19.71
N LYS A 23 20.88 21.66 -19.75
CA LYS A 23 19.49 22.01 -20.14
C LYS A 23 18.85 23.00 -19.15
N VAL A 24 19.07 22.85 -17.86
CA VAL A 24 18.54 23.77 -16.83
C VAL A 24 19.20 25.14 -16.91
N ASN A 25 20.51 25.19 -17.13
CA ASN A 25 21.27 26.44 -17.24
C ASN A 25 20.85 27.24 -18.48
N SER A 26 20.59 26.57 -19.61
CA SER A 26 20.06 27.25 -20.82
C SER A 26 18.64 27.82 -20.61
N LEU A 27 17.77 27.11 -19.90
CA LEU A 27 16.40 27.57 -19.56
C LEU A 27 16.41 28.76 -18.59
N THR A 28 17.38 28.82 -17.68
CA THR A 28 17.49 29.89 -16.65
C THR A 28 18.26 31.12 -17.15
N ALA A 29 19.18 30.97 -18.10
CA ALA A 29 19.91 32.07 -18.73
C ALA A 29 18.96 33.09 -19.41
N ASN A 30 17.91 32.60 -20.07
CA ASN A 30 16.86 33.40 -20.71
C ASN A 30 15.95 34.19 -19.74
N GLN A 31 16.15 34.06 -18.42
CA GLN A 31 15.36 34.75 -17.39
C GLN A 31 16.17 35.80 -16.60
N SER A 32 17.38 36.18 -17.05
CA SER A 32 18.32 36.98 -16.26
C SER A 32 18.33 38.48 -16.61
N SER A 33 18.09 39.32 -15.60
CA SER A 33 18.45 40.75 -15.56
C SER A 33 19.13 41.14 -14.24
N SER A 34 19.61 40.16 -13.46
CA SER A 34 20.35 40.41 -12.21
C SER A 34 21.31 39.25 -11.94
N PRO A 35 22.56 39.54 -11.51
CA PRO A 35 23.59 38.52 -11.35
C PRO A 35 23.21 37.52 -10.24
N ILE A 36 23.49 36.25 -10.51
CA ILE A 36 23.45 35.17 -9.51
C ILE A 36 24.47 35.56 -8.43
N ARG A 37 23.99 35.93 -7.25
CA ARG A 37 24.86 36.07 -6.08
C ARG A 37 25.36 34.67 -5.78
N MET A 38 26.58 34.36 -6.25
CA MET A 38 27.31 33.13 -5.89
C MET A 38 27.22 32.97 -4.36
N PRO A 39 26.74 31.84 -3.82
CA PRO A 39 26.65 31.65 -2.38
C PRO A 39 28.08 31.63 -1.81
N SER A 40 28.54 32.76 -1.32
CA SER A 40 29.79 32.91 -0.60
C SER A 40 29.53 32.67 0.89
N SER A 41 29.40 31.42 1.32
CA SER A 41 29.62 31.08 2.73
C SER A 41 29.97 29.61 2.94
N SER A 42 31.12 29.41 3.57
CA SER A 42 31.85 28.17 3.75
C SER A 42 31.10 27.13 4.59
N GLU A 43 31.49 25.88 4.41
CA GLU A 43 31.13 24.76 5.29
C GLU A 43 31.27 25.10 6.79
N GLU A 44 32.14 26.06 7.16
CA GLU A 44 32.24 26.58 8.52
C GLU A 44 30.96 27.26 9.02
N GLU A 45 30.27 28.09 8.21
CA GLU A 45 29.02 28.73 8.63
C GLU A 45 27.97 27.64 8.94
N LEU A 46 27.89 26.60 8.11
CA LEU A 46 27.01 25.47 8.36
C LEU A 46 27.36 24.75 9.67
N ARG A 47 28.65 24.45 9.90
CA ARG A 47 29.11 23.80 11.15
C ARG A 47 28.79 24.64 12.38
N GLN A 48 28.96 25.96 12.30
CA GLN A 48 28.59 26.88 13.38
C GLN A 48 27.07 26.86 13.63
N LEU A 49 26.26 26.92 12.58
CA LEU A 49 24.80 26.90 12.67
C LEU A 49 24.25 25.57 13.20
N LEU A 50 24.91 24.45 12.91
CA LEU A 50 24.55 23.12 13.42
C LEU A 50 24.76 23.00 14.94
N ASN A 51 25.75 23.69 15.50
CA ASN A 51 26.04 23.69 16.94
C ASN A 51 25.06 24.56 17.75
N LEU A 52 24.24 25.39 17.10
CA LEU A 52 23.25 26.22 17.77
C LEU A 52 22.05 25.39 18.26
N ARG A 53 21.60 25.66 19.50
CA ARG A 53 20.34 25.10 20.01
C ARG A 53 19.12 25.63 19.25
N ASP A 54 19.14 26.89 18.83
CA ASP A 54 18.08 27.45 17.98
C ASP A 54 18.28 27.00 16.52
N ARG A 55 17.27 26.31 15.99
CA ARG A 55 17.25 25.82 14.61
C ARG A 55 16.67 26.84 13.62
N LYS A 56 16.21 28.01 14.06
CA LYS A 56 15.67 29.05 13.15
C LYS A 56 16.72 29.60 12.17
N PRO A 57 17.96 29.95 12.60
CA PRO A 57 18.98 30.43 11.68
C PRO A 57 19.33 29.40 10.61
N LEU A 58 19.49 28.13 11.02
CA LEU A 58 19.73 27.02 10.10
C LEU A 58 18.60 26.83 9.08
N LYS A 59 17.33 26.98 9.50
CA LYS A 59 16.18 26.96 8.56
C LYS A 59 16.24 28.11 7.56
N LEU A 60 16.56 29.32 8.01
CA LEU A 60 16.66 30.48 7.12
C LEU A 60 17.82 30.32 6.12
N PHE A 61 18.94 29.78 6.59
CA PHE A 61 20.10 29.43 5.76
C PHE A 61 19.72 28.46 4.65
N LEU A 62 19.11 27.31 4.99
CA LEU A 62 18.68 26.31 4.00
C LEU A 62 17.61 26.83 3.04
N ARG A 63 16.73 27.73 3.47
CA ARG A 63 15.69 28.31 2.60
C ARG A 63 16.26 29.32 1.62
N SER A 64 17.22 30.13 2.04
CA SER A 64 17.74 31.29 1.29
C SER A 64 18.87 30.92 0.33
N ASN A 65 19.65 29.89 0.64
CA ASN A 65 20.74 29.44 -0.22
C ASN A 65 20.24 28.48 -1.30
N HIS A 66 20.59 28.75 -2.56
CA HIS A 66 20.15 27.97 -3.71
C HIS A 66 21.37 27.39 -4.40
N TRP A 67 21.82 26.25 -3.90
CA TRP A 67 22.96 25.56 -4.47
C TRP A 67 22.55 24.79 -5.73
N PRO A 68 23.37 24.85 -6.81
CA PRO A 68 23.27 23.95 -7.96
C PRO A 68 23.20 22.48 -7.55
N VAL A 69 22.69 21.62 -8.42
CA VAL A 69 22.53 20.18 -8.13
C VAL A 69 23.87 19.53 -7.77
N ASP A 70 24.93 19.91 -8.48
CA ASP A 70 26.32 19.50 -8.36
C ASP A 70 27.11 20.25 -7.27
N HIS A 71 26.45 20.75 -6.21
CA HIS A 71 27.18 21.41 -5.12
C HIS A 71 27.65 20.41 -4.03
N PRO A 72 28.96 20.40 -3.68
CA PRO A 72 29.56 19.37 -2.81
C PRO A 72 29.04 19.37 -1.36
N LEU A 73 28.54 20.52 -0.88
CA LEU A 73 28.03 20.67 0.49
C LEU A 73 26.93 19.66 0.86
N ARG A 74 26.18 19.09 -0.08
CA ARG A 74 25.14 18.10 0.24
C ARG A 74 25.72 16.79 0.79
N LYS A 75 26.92 16.40 0.35
CA LYS A 75 27.63 15.20 0.85
C LYS A 75 27.86 15.28 2.35
N THR A 76 28.13 16.47 2.89
CA THR A 76 28.34 16.66 4.33
C THR A 76 27.05 17.09 5.04
N LEU A 77 26.25 17.98 4.44
CA LEU A 77 25.04 18.54 5.03
C LEU A 77 23.97 17.48 5.35
N TRP A 78 23.63 16.62 4.39
CA TRP A 78 22.51 15.69 4.56
C TRP A 78 22.76 14.65 5.67
N PRO A 79 23.92 13.97 5.73
CA PRO A 79 24.24 13.11 6.87
C PRO A 79 24.24 13.88 8.19
N LEU A 80 24.81 15.09 8.25
CA LEU A 80 24.88 15.90 9.47
C LEU A 80 23.49 16.35 9.99
N LEU A 81 22.56 16.66 9.10
CA LEU A 81 21.19 16.98 9.50
C LEU A 81 20.50 15.77 10.14
N CYS A 82 20.81 14.57 9.66
CA CYS A 82 20.16 13.32 10.06
C CYS A 82 20.81 12.66 11.27
N SER A 83 22.14 12.75 11.44
CA SER A 83 22.87 12.25 12.62
C SER A 83 22.42 12.95 13.92
N ASN A 84 21.97 14.19 13.80
CA ASN A 84 21.39 14.97 14.90
C ASN A 84 19.99 14.50 15.34
N LEU A 85 19.36 13.55 14.64
CA LEU A 85 18.05 13.01 15.01
C LEU A 85 18.16 11.89 16.04
N HIS A 86 19.02 10.90 15.80
CA HIS A 86 19.33 9.81 16.74
C HIS A 86 20.74 9.26 16.45
N LYS A 87 21.49 8.92 17.51
CA LYS A 87 22.76 8.18 17.39
C LYS A 87 22.44 6.73 17.02
N THR A 88 22.60 6.35 15.77
CA THR A 88 22.56 4.94 15.36
C THR A 88 23.96 4.33 15.49
N HIS A 89 24.02 3.03 15.79
CA HIS A 89 25.28 2.29 15.72
C HIS A 89 25.65 2.15 14.23
N SER A 90 26.85 2.61 13.87
CA SER A 90 27.33 2.66 12.48
C SER A 90 27.39 1.29 11.78
N SER A 91 27.27 0.19 12.52
CA SER A 91 27.44 -1.18 12.03
C SER A 91 26.16 -1.90 11.61
N ILE A 92 24.96 -1.38 11.95
CA ILE A 92 23.68 -2.09 11.70
C ILE A 92 23.50 -2.41 10.22
N TYR A 93 23.86 -1.48 9.33
CA TYR A 93 23.73 -1.68 7.90
C TYR A 93 24.63 -2.81 7.38
N GLU A 94 25.91 -2.79 7.73
CA GLU A 94 26.87 -3.80 7.26
C GLU A 94 26.57 -5.18 7.86
N GLU A 95 26.22 -5.25 9.14
CA GLU A 95 25.80 -6.50 9.80
C GLU A 95 24.57 -7.12 9.10
N MET A 96 23.54 -6.32 8.83
CA MET A 96 22.33 -6.80 8.16
C MET A 96 22.57 -7.12 6.69
N LYS A 97 23.47 -6.38 6.03
CA LYS A 97 23.87 -6.63 4.64
C LYS A 97 24.61 -7.96 4.53
N GLU A 98 25.55 -8.25 5.43
CA GLU A 98 26.23 -9.55 5.50
C GLU A 98 25.23 -10.69 5.81
N GLN A 99 24.31 -10.48 6.75
CA GLN A 99 23.31 -11.51 7.10
C GLN A 99 22.35 -11.84 5.95
N LEU A 100 21.86 -10.83 5.22
CA LEU A 100 20.85 -11.02 4.17
C LEU A 100 21.45 -11.30 2.79
N PHE A 101 22.65 -10.78 2.50
CA PHE A 101 23.26 -10.84 1.16
C PHE A 101 24.69 -11.42 1.14
N GLY A 102 25.25 -11.86 2.28
CA GLY A 102 26.62 -12.41 2.37
C GLY A 102 26.77 -13.85 1.88
N ASN A 103 25.69 -14.63 1.78
CA ASN A 103 25.72 -15.95 1.16
C ASN A 103 25.31 -15.81 -0.32
N GLU A 104 26.12 -16.32 -1.26
CA GLU A 104 25.94 -16.21 -2.72
C GLU A 104 24.62 -16.77 -3.27
N THR A 105 23.75 -17.32 -2.43
CA THR A 105 22.35 -17.55 -2.75
C THR A 105 21.65 -16.21 -2.87
N LYS A 106 21.34 -15.77 -4.09
CA LYS A 106 20.46 -14.63 -4.40
C LYS A 106 19.08 -14.80 -3.76
N ASN A 107 18.98 -14.57 -2.45
CA ASN A 107 17.71 -14.31 -1.78
C ASN A 107 17.33 -12.88 -2.16
N HIS A 108 16.79 -12.70 -3.36
CA HIS A 108 16.10 -11.47 -3.73
C HIS A 108 14.97 -11.27 -2.72
N VAL A 109 15.16 -10.36 -1.76
CA VAL A 109 14.06 -9.86 -0.93
C VAL A 109 13.17 -9.07 -1.88
N PRO A 110 11.94 -9.51 -2.19
CA PRO A 110 11.12 -8.83 -3.17
C PRO A 110 10.67 -7.50 -2.56
N VAL A 111 11.31 -6.42 -3.00
CA VAL A 111 11.06 -4.99 -2.68
C VAL A 111 9.58 -4.56 -2.91
N SER A 112 8.79 -5.44 -3.54
CA SER A 112 7.34 -5.42 -3.74
C SER A 112 6.48 -4.98 -2.56
N VAL A 113 6.94 -5.17 -1.33
CA VAL A 113 6.15 -4.90 -0.12
C VAL A 113 6.01 -3.40 0.17
N LEU A 114 6.90 -2.55 -0.36
CA LEU A 114 6.95 -1.14 0.03
C LEU A 114 6.24 -0.18 -0.94
N GLY A 115 5.75 -0.65 -2.10
CA GLY A 115 5.01 0.19 -3.06
C GLY A 115 4.69 -0.50 -4.39
N ASP A 116 3.96 0.20 -5.27
CA ASP A 116 3.65 -0.30 -6.62
C ASP A 116 4.89 -0.36 -7.50
N HIS A 117 5.26 -1.56 -7.97
CA HIS A 117 6.37 -1.85 -8.90
C HIS A 117 6.42 -0.99 -10.17
N LYS A 118 5.31 -0.33 -10.53
CA LYS A 118 5.16 0.40 -11.79
C LYS A 118 5.64 1.86 -11.77
N ILE A 119 6.01 2.41 -10.60
CA ILE A 119 6.29 3.86 -10.47
C ILE A 119 7.58 4.09 -9.65
N SER A 120 8.67 3.41 -10.01
CA SER A 120 10.00 3.77 -9.52
C SER A 120 10.64 4.80 -10.44
N THR A 121 10.94 5.99 -9.92
CA THR A 121 11.81 6.96 -10.61
C THR A 121 13.21 6.84 -10.03
N PRO A 122 14.14 6.11 -10.66
CA PRO A 122 15.52 6.02 -10.19
C PRO A 122 16.33 7.29 -10.43
N TYR A 123 15.71 8.32 -11.04
CA TYR A 123 16.31 9.59 -11.41
C TYR A 123 17.56 9.38 -12.28
N PHE A 124 18.75 9.64 -11.72
CA PHE A 124 20.04 9.53 -12.40
C PHE A 124 20.92 8.42 -11.81
N LEU A 125 20.34 7.46 -11.09
CA LEU A 125 21.11 6.30 -10.61
C LEU A 125 21.55 5.39 -11.78
N ASN A 126 22.75 4.84 -11.66
CA ASN A 126 23.25 3.78 -12.54
C ASN A 126 22.80 2.40 -12.03
N ASN A 127 23.15 1.33 -12.75
CA ASN A 127 22.73 -0.03 -12.38
C ASN A 127 23.22 -0.43 -10.98
N LEU A 128 24.44 -0.03 -10.59
CA LEU A 128 24.95 -0.28 -9.24
C LEU A 128 24.11 0.46 -8.18
N GLY A 129 23.68 1.68 -8.47
CA GLY A 129 22.79 2.44 -7.59
C GLY A 129 21.41 1.81 -7.46
N LEU A 130 20.85 1.25 -8.53
CA LEU A 130 19.60 0.50 -8.48
C LEU A 130 19.71 -0.73 -7.58
N GLU A 131 20.78 -1.50 -7.71
CA GLU A 131 21.05 -2.66 -6.85
C GLU A 131 21.18 -2.26 -5.37
N GLU A 132 21.86 -1.16 -5.06
CA GLU A 132 21.96 -0.68 -3.67
C GLU A 132 20.63 -0.17 -3.13
N VAL A 133 19.78 0.46 -3.95
CA VAL A 133 18.40 0.82 -3.55
C VAL A 133 17.64 -0.44 -3.12
N GLU A 134 17.70 -1.51 -3.91
CA GLU A 134 17.02 -2.76 -3.59
C GLU A 134 17.53 -3.38 -2.28
N LYS A 135 18.85 -3.40 -2.07
CA LYS A 135 19.47 -3.90 -0.83
C LYS A 135 19.02 -3.09 0.39
N ILE A 136 19.08 -1.76 0.32
CA ILE A 136 18.66 -0.86 1.41
C ILE A 136 17.18 -1.07 1.73
N LEU A 137 16.32 -1.16 0.71
CA LEU A 137 14.88 -1.38 0.91
C LEU A 137 14.59 -2.76 1.50
N GLY A 138 15.32 -3.80 1.07
CA GLY A 138 15.23 -5.15 1.65
C GLY A 138 15.59 -5.16 3.14
N ILE A 139 16.69 -4.50 3.52
CA ILE A 139 17.11 -4.38 4.92
C ILE A 139 16.08 -3.60 5.75
N ILE A 140 15.54 -2.50 5.22
CA ILE A 140 14.50 -1.73 5.91
C ILE A 140 13.24 -2.57 6.10
N SER A 141 12.80 -3.29 5.08
CA SER A 141 11.63 -4.17 5.17
C SER A 141 11.82 -5.27 6.22
N HIS A 142 13.02 -5.85 6.32
CA HIS A 142 13.34 -6.87 7.31
C HIS A 142 13.41 -6.29 8.74
N THR A 143 14.06 -5.14 8.91
CA THR A 143 14.24 -4.51 10.23
C THR A 143 12.99 -3.82 10.76
N ASN A 144 12.02 -3.49 9.90
CA ASN A 144 10.78 -2.80 10.25
C ASN A 144 9.54 -3.51 9.67
N PRO A 145 9.12 -4.66 10.26
CA PRO A 145 7.97 -5.43 9.77
C PRO A 145 6.62 -4.68 9.84
N ASP A 146 6.55 -3.61 10.64
CA ASP A 146 5.36 -2.73 10.72
C ASP A 146 5.11 -1.93 9.42
N ILE A 147 6.10 -1.84 8.52
CA ILE A 147 5.98 -1.10 7.26
C ILE A 147 5.40 -2.04 6.20
N SER A 148 4.09 -1.93 5.97
CA SER A 148 3.36 -2.68 4.94
C SER A 148 3.15 -1.89 3.65
N TYR A 149 3.28 -0.56 3.67
CA TYR A 149 3.08 0.28 2.48
C TYR A 149 3.69 1.68 2.65
N CYS A 150 4.71 2.02 1.85
CA CYS A 150 5.34 3.35 1.82
C CYS A 150 5.90 3.69 0.43
N PRO A 151 5.06 4.11 -0.53
CA PRO A 151 5.48 4.28 -1.93
C PRO A 151 6.56 5.34 -2.15
N VAL A 152 6.68 6.32 -1.23
CA VAL A 152 7.69 7.38 -1.28
C VAL A 152 9.07 6.89 -0.86
N LEU A 153 9.16 5.77 -0.15
CA LEU A 153 10.41 5.30 0.44
C LEU A 153 11.48 5.03 -0.61
N GLN A 154 11.12 4.35 -1.71
CA GLN A 154 12.04 4.08 -2.81
C GLN A 154 12.56 5.38 -3.42
N CYS A 155 11.66 6.33 -3.71
CA CYS A 155 12.04 7.64 -4.25
C CYS A 155 13.00 8.39 -3.31
N LEU A 156 12.76 8.33 -2.00
CA LEU A 156 13.60 8.99 -1.01
C LEU A 156 14.99 8.36 -0.92
N VAL A 157 15.07 7.03 -0.86
CA VAL A 157 16.35 6.29 -0.89
C VAL A 157 17.10 6.63 -2.17
N SER A 158 16.43 6.62 -3.33
CA SER A 158 17.07 6.94 -4.59
C SER A 158 17.65 8.37 -4.61
N VAL A 159 16.93 9.38 -4.13
CA VAL A 159 17.46 10.76 -4.07
C VAL A 159 18.62 10.88 -3.07
N LEU A 160 18.53 10.22 -1.91
CA LEU A 160 19.59 10.25 -0.88
C LEU A 160 20.91 9.65 -1.40
N LEU A 161 20.83 8.52 -2.11
CA LEU A 161 22.00 7.84 -2.69
C LEU A 161 22.78 8.70 -3.71
N HIS A 162 22.20 9.78 -4.24
CA HIS A 162 22.95 10.69 -5.11
C HIS A 162 24.07 11.42 -4.37
N TYR A 163 23.91 11.63 -3.06
CA TYR A 163 24.81 12.48 -2.25
C TYR A 163 25.35 11.78 -1.00
N MET A 164 24.89 10.57 -0.66
CA MET A 164 25.25 9.87 0.56
C MET A 164 25.62 8.43 0.26
N GLU A 165 26.59 7.89 0.99
CA GLU A 165 26.95 6.46 0.90
C GLU A 165 25.80 5.57 1.42
N PRO A 166 25.72 4.29 1.00
CA PRO A 166 24.61 3.40 1.32
C PRO A 166 24.33 3.27 2.83
N SER A 167 25.38 3.20 3.64
CA SER A 167 25.28 3.12 5.10
C SER A 167 24.66 4.37 5.72
N ASP A 168 25.09 5.55 5.28
CA ASP A 168 24.54 6.84 5.70
C ASP A 168 23.09 7.03 5.22
N CYS A 169 22.79 6.58 4.01
CA CYS A 169 21.44 6.59 3.44
C CYS A 169 20.49 5.71 4.29
N PHE A 170 20.90 4.47 4.59
CA PHE A 170 20.15 3.58 5.47
C PHE A 170 19.91 4.20 6.85
N ASN A 171 20.97 4.69 7.50
CA ASN A 171 20.88 5.34 8.81
C ASN A 171 19.93 6.54 8.80
N THR A 172 19.98 7.35 7.74
CA THR A 172 19.09 8.48 7.54
C THR A 172 17.65 8.02 7.49
N VAL A 173 17.32 7.10 6.60
CA VAL A 173 15.95 6.61 6.42
C VAL A 173 15.42 5.92 7.68
N TYR A 174 16.23 5.11 8.34
CA TYR A 174 15.91 4.47 9.61
C TYR A 174 15.56 5.52 10.70
N ASN A 175 16.34 6.60 10.79
CA ASN A 175 16.07 7.70 11.71
C ASN A 175 14.79 8.48 11.38
N LEU A 176 14.44 8.61 10.09
CA LEU A 176 13.19 9.24 9.67
C LEU A 176 11.96 8.46 10.17
N PHE A 177 11.99 7.12 10.10
CA PHE A 177 10.90 6.28 10.60
C PHE A 177 10.75 6.33 12.13
N ARG A 178 11.85 6.45 12.88
CA ARG A 178 11.80 6.59 14.35
C ARG A 178 11.26 7.96 14.77
N SER A 179 11.55 9.02 14.00
CA SER A 179 11.12 10.39 14.30
C SER A 179 9.73 10.73 13.72
N LYS A 180 8.72 9.90 14.07
CA LYS A 180 7.33 10.00 13.56
C LYS A 180 6.67 11.36 13.77
N ALA A 181 7.08 12.11 14.80
CA ALA A 181 6.53 13.44 15.10
C ALA A 181 6.96 14.53 14.10
N GLN A 182 8.15 14.39 13.50
CA GLN A 182 8.72 15.38 12.60
C GLN A 182 8.57 15.00 11.13
N PHE A 183 8.80 13.73 10.78
CA PHE A 183 8.92 13.31 9.37
C PHE A 183 7.75 12.49 8.85
N TYR A 184 6.87 11.97 9.73
CA TYR A 184 5.66 11.19 9.41
C TYR A 184 5.63 10.63 7.97
N LEU A 185 6.16 9.42 7.81
CA LEU A 185 6.05 8.65 6.58
C LEU A 185 4.88 7.65 6.73
N PRO A 186 4.03 7.46 5.71
CA PRO A 186 3.00 6.44 5.77
C PRO A 186 3.67 5.06 5.89
N MET A 187 3.19 4.23 6.81
CA MET A 187 3.71 2.87 7.02
C MET A 187 2.72 1.80 6.54
N ASN A 188 1.48 2.20 6.23
CA ASN A 188 0.40 1.33 5.76
C ASN A 188 -0.57 2.12 4.86
N LYS A 189 -1.41 1.41 4.09
CA LYS A 189 -2.39 2.04 3.17
C LYS A 189 -3.37 2.98 3.89
N SER A 190 -3.76 2.67 5.12
CA SER A 190 -4.66 3.52 5.92
C SER A 190 -4.02 4.89 6.24
N SER A 191 -2.76 4.90 6.67
CA SER A 191 -1.98 6.13 6.90
C SER A 191 -1.74 6.90 5.60
N HIS A 192 -1.50 6.20 4.49
CA HIS A 192 -1.39 6.82 3.17
C HIS A 192 -2.70 7.49 2.74
N ASN A 193 -3.85 6.84 2.98
CA ASN A 193 -5.16 7.43 2.75
C ASN A 193 -5.44 8.62 3.66
N ALA A 194 -4.99 8.60 4.92
CA ALA A 194 -5.13 9.72 5.82
C ALA A 194 -4.38 10.97 5.32
N ILE A 195 -3.11 10.84 4.90
CA ILE A 195 -2.32 11.98 4.37
C ILE A 195 -2.88 12.52 3.06
N LYS A 196 -3.44 11.66 2.20
CA LYS A 196 -4.20 12.08 1.01
C LYS A 196 -5.35 13.01 1.39
N LEU A 197 -6.15 12.64 2.38
CA LEU A 197 -7.28 13.46 2.85
C LEU A 197 -6.81 14.76 3.53
N VAL A 198 -5.66 14.73 4.22
CA VAL A 198 -5.03 15.95 4.75
C VAL A 198 -4.68 16.91 3.61
N MET A 199 -4.07 16.43 2.52
CA MET A 199 -3.73 17.28 1.38
C MET A 199 -4.99 17.88 0.72
N ARG A 200 -6.05 17.08 0.57
CA ARG A 200 -7.37 17.57 0.11
C ARG A 200 -7.88 18.70 1.00
N ASP A 201 -7.91 18.51 2.32
CA ASP A 201 -8.44 19.51 3.25
C ASP A 201 -7.57 20.79 3.29
N LEU A 202 -6.25 20.63 3.22
CA LEU A 202 -5.31 21.75 3.14
C LEU A 202 -5.48 22.54 1.84
N SER A 203 -5.72 21.86 0.71
CA SER A 203 -6.00 22.54 -0.56
C SER A 203 -7.26 23.40 -0.48
N LYS A 204 -8.31 22.94 0.19
CA LYS A 204 -9.54 23.71 0.44
C LYS A 204 -9.27 24.97 1.27
N LYS A 205 -8.30 24.95 2.19
CA LYS A 205 -7.96 26.09 3.05
C LYS A 205 -7.00 27.08 2.37
N TYR A 206 -5.92 26.56 1.79
CA TYR A 206 -4.77 27.35 1.34
C TYR A 206 -4.72 27.58 -0.18
N ALA A 207 -5.34 26.71 -0.98
CA ALA A 207 -5.36 26.77 -2.45
C ALA A 207 -6.81 26.73 -2.99
N ARG A 208 -7.68 27.60 -2.45
CA ARG A 208 -9.14 27.62 -2.73
C ARG A 208 -9.49 27.66 -4.21
N SER A 209 -8.78 28.47 -5.01
CA SER A 209 -8.98 28.56 -6.45
C SER A 209 -8.74 27.23 -7.14
N ALA A 210 -7.61 26.60 -6.86
CA ALA A 210 -7.23 25.29 -7.40
C ALA A 210 -8.21 24.19 -6.95
N HIS A 211 -8.57 24.17 -5.66
CA HIS A 211 -9.52 23.19 -5.13
C HIS A 211 -10.88 23.30 -5.80
N SER A 212 -11.39 24.53 -5.96
CA SER A 212 -12.69 24.77 -6.63
C SER A 212 -12.64 24.36 -8.10
N TYR A 213 -11.52 24.59 -8.78
CA TYR A 213 -11.31 24.16 -10.16
C TYR A 213 -11.31 22.63 -10.29
N ILE A 214 -10.55 21.94 -9.43
CA ILE A 214 -10.51 20.46 -9.38
C ILE A 214 -11.91 19.92 -9.11
N GLN A 215 -12.65 20.49 -8.15
CA GLN A 215 -14.00 20.04 -7.81
C GLN A 215 -15.00 20.19 -8.96
N ARG A 216 -14.87 21.23 -9.79
CA ARG A 216 -15.77 21.44 -10.95
C ARG A 216 -15.49 20.49 -12.10
N HIS A 217 -14.23 20.11 -12.31
CA HIS A 217 -13.81 19.35 -13.49
C HIS A 217 -13.52 17.86 -13.19
N SER A 218 -13.55 17.42 -11.92
CA SER A 218 -13.33 16.00 -11.54
C SER A 218 -14.61 15.34 -11.07
N LYS A 219 -14.82 14.08 -11.46
CA LYS A 219 -15.89 13.23 -10.93
C LYS A 219 -15.70 12.95 -9.43
N SER A 220 -14.45 12.82 -8.99
CA SER A 220 -14.09 12.67 -7.58
C SER A 220 -12.85 13.50 -7.27
N THR A 221 -12.96 14.37 -6.27
CA THR A 221 -11.81 15.16 -5.81
C THR A 221 -10.77 14.28 -5.13
N GLU A 222 -11.18 13.20 -4.45
CA GLU A 222 -10.27 12.31 -3.72
C GLU A 222 -9.29 11.56 -4.64
N THR A 223 -9.68 11.27 -5.88
CA THR A 223 -8.81 10.56 -6.85
C THR A 223 -7.67 11.43 -7.33
N VAL A 224 -7.89 12.75 -7.50
CA VAL A 224 -6.82 13.68 -7.92
C VAL A 224 -5.76 13.81 -6.84
N PHE A 225 -6.16 13.82 -5.57
CA PHE A 225 -5.23 13.90 -4.44
C PHE A 225 -4.52 12.58 -4.13
N HIS A 226 -4.88 11.46 -4.76
CA HIS A 226 -4.14 10.21 -4.60
C HIS A 226 -2.67 10.38 -5.05
N ASP A 227 -2.46 11.14 -6.12
CA ASP A 227 -1.14 11.32 -6.73
C ASP A 227 -0.31 12.48 -6.13
N TRP A 228 -0.75 13.06 -5.01
CA TRP A 228 -0.16 14.32 -4.52
C TRP A 228 1.34 14.24 -4.17
N LEU A 229 1.83 13.05 -3.79
CA LEU A 229 3.26 12.81 -3.54
C LEU A 229 4.02 12.64 -4.86
N TRP A 230 3.38 12.08 -5.89
CA TRP A 230 3.98 11.92 -7.23
C TRP A 230 4.20 13.27 -7.91
N TRP A 231 3.40 14.29 -7.60
CA TRP A 231 3.67 15.68 -7.99
C TRP A 231 5.04 16.18 -7.54
N ILE A 232 5.59 15.62 -6.45
CA ILE A 232 6.88 16.02 -5.89
C ILE A 232 7.99 15.08 -6.36
N PHE A 233 7.79 13.77 -6.24
CA PHE A 233 8.87 12.80 -6.48
C PHE A 233 8.97 12.38 -7.95
N ARG A 234 7.89 12.42 -8.72
CA ARG A 234 7.89 12.00 -10.13
C ARG A 234 7.86 13.18 -11.10
N ASP A 235 6.93 14.11 -10.88
CA ASP A 235 6.60 15.14 -11.87
C ASP A 235 7.48 16.39 -11.73
N LEU A 236 8.03 16.65 -10.54
CA LEU A 236 8.84 17.84 -10.25
C LEU A 236 10.26 17.71 -10.84
N PRO A 237 10.77 18.70 -11.59
CA PRO A 237 12.13 18.64 -12.10
C PRO A 237 13.17 18.49 -10.98
N PHE A 238 14.20 17.67 -11.23
CA PHE A 238 15.13 17.20 -10.20
C PHE A 238 15.80 18.33 -9.39
N HIS A 239 16.16 19.45 -10.00
CA HIS A 239 16.76 20.58 -9.28
C HIS A 239 15.83 21.22 -8.24
N PHE A 240 14.50 21.21 -8.46
CA PHE A 240 13.55 21.64 -7.45
C PHE A 240 13.39 20.57 -6.37
N LEU A 241 13.36 19.29 -6.76
CA LEU A 241 13.26 18.17 -5.82
C LEU A 241 14.42 18.18 -4.82
N VAL A 242 15.66 18.33 -5.28
CA VAL A 242 16.84 18.43 -4.42
C VAL A 242 16.71 19.58 -3.42
N LYS A 243 16.23 20.75 -3.86
CA LYS A 243 15.96 21.89 -2.98
C LYS A 243 14.84 21.60 -1.96
N VAL A 244 13.83 20.82 -2.34
CA VAL A 244 12.77 20.36 -1.43
C VAL A 244 13.37 19.42 -0.37
N ILE A 245 14.26 18.51 -0.76
CA ILE A 245 14.94 17.58 0.16
C ILE A 245 15.86 18.32 1.14
N ASP A 246 16.63 19.31 0.67
CA ASP A 246 17.47 20.18 1.54
C ASP A 246 16.65 20.70 2.73
N CYS A 247 15.41 21.14 2.49
CA CYS A 247 14.54 21.67 3.53
C CYS A 247 13.80 20.55 4.31
N TYR A 248 13.42 19.47 3.65
CA TYR A 248 12.70 18.35 4.24
C TYR A 248 13.52 17.69 5.35
N LEU A 249 14.81 17.44 5.15
CA LEU A 249 15.68 16.78 6.14
C LEU A 249 15.77 17.55 7.47
N LEU A 250 15.58 18.88 7.46
CA LEU A 250 15.55 19.69 8.68
C LEU A 250 14.13 19.94 9.21
N GLU A 251 13.16 20.19 8.33
CA GLU A 251 11.84 20.68 8.70
C GLU A 251 10.75 19.62 8.78
N GLY A 252 10.97 18.48 8.11
CA GLY A 252 10.12 17.32 8.04
C GLY A 252 8.95 17.45 7.06
N TYR A 253 7.98 16.56 7.21
CA TYR A 253 6.93 16.28 6.23
C TYR A 253 6.06 17.49 5.84
N LYS A 254 6.00 18.52 6.71
CA LYS A 254 5.28 19.76 6.41
C LYS A 254 5.77 20.45 5.14
N VAL A 255 7.02 20.20 4.72
CA VAL A 255 7.59 20.74 3.48
C VAL A 255 6.82 20.20 2.28
N PHE A 256 6.52 18.90 2.23
CA PHE A 256 5.78 18.30 1.12
C PHE A 256 4.37 18.90 0.97
N TYR A 257 3.66 19.14 2.08
CA TYR A 257 2.37 19.83 2.03
C TYR A 257 2.49 21.27 1.51
N ARG A 258 3.53 22.02 1.93
CA ARG A 258 3.77 23.38 1.43
C ARG A 258 4.05 23.39 -0.07
N VAL A 259 4.91 22.49 -0.53
CA VAL A 259 5.26 22.34 -1.95
C VAL A 259 3.99 22.04 -2.76
N SER A 260 3.20 21.06 -2.35
CA SER A 260 1.97 20.66 -3.03
C SER A 260 0.95 21.79 -3.13
N ILE A 261 0.79 22.60 -2.08
CA ILE A 261 -0.08 23.79 -2.09
C ILE A 261 0.43 24.82 -3.11
N VAL A 262 1.75 25.05 -3.18
CA VAL A 262 2.34 25.97 -4.16
C VAL A 262 2.13 25.44 -5.58
N LEU A 263 2.39 24.16 -5.83
CA LEU A 263 2.18 23.52 -7.14
C LEU A 263 0.73 23.70 -7.61
N LEU A 264 -0.25 23.41 -6.75
CA LEU A 264 -1.68 23.62 -7.06
C LEU A 264 -2.01 25.10 -7.31
N THR A 265 -1.41 26.01 -6.54
CA THR A 265 -1.63 27.45 -6.73
C THR A 265 -1.08 27.91 -8.07
N LEU A 266 0.09 27.41 -8.49
CA LEU A 266 0.70 27.69 -9.78
C LEU A 266 -0.13 27.10 -10.93
N PHE A 267 -0.57 25.85 -10.79
CA PHE A 267 -1.49 25.21 -11.72
C PHE A 267 -2.74 26.07 -11.94
N SER A 268 -3.43 26.49 -10.87
CA SER A 268 -4.65 27.31 -11.02
C SER A 268 -4.41 28.65 -11.74
N LYS A 269 -3.22 29.24 -11.61
CA LYS A 269 -2.84 30.47 -12.33
C LYS A 269 -2.58 30.21 -13.82
N GLN A 270 -2.07 29.04 -14.18
CA GLN A 270 -1.86 28.64 -15.56
C GLN A 270 -3.20 28.26 -16.22
N SER A 271 -4.04 27.47 -15.55
CA SER A 271 -5.35 27.04 -16.05
C SER A 271 -6.34 28.21 -16.22
N GLY A 272 -6.17 29.29 -15.46
CA GLY A 272 -6.93 30.53 -15.67
C GLY A 272 -6.57 31.26 -16.97
N LYS A 273 -5.40 30.98 -17.57
CA LYS A 273 -4.94 31.57 -18.83
C LYS A 273 -5.15 30.64 -20.03
N GLN A 274 -5.09 29.33 -19.81
CA GLN A 274 -5.33 28.30 -20.83
C GLN A 274 -6.30 27.26 -20.25
N PRO A 275 -7.57 27.24 -20.68
CA PRO A 275 -8.54 26.25 -20.19
C PRO A 275 -8.16 24.83 -20.62
N LEU A 276 -8.57 23.84 -19.81
CA LEU A 276 -8.39 22.41 -20.09
C LEU A 276 -8.91 22.05 -21.48
N SER A 277 -8.09 21.37 -22.29
CA SER A 277 -8.52 20.74 -23.53
C SER A 277 -9.43 19.55 -23.23
N ALA A 278 -10.44 19.32 -24.08
CA ALA A 278 -11.52 18.34 -23.86
C ALA A 278 -11.05 16.88 -23.64
N ASN A 279 -9.82 16.55 -24.05
CA ASN A 279 -9.29 15.18 -24.02
C ASN A 279 -8.38 14.86 -22.83
N HIS A 280 -8.02 15.85 -21.99
CA HIS A 280 -7.08 15.62 -20.88
C HIS A 280 -7.81 15.55 -19.53
N THR A 281 -7.45 14.54 -18.73
CA THR A 281 -7.89 14.47 -17.33
C THR A 281 -7.23 15.58 -16.50
N ILE A 282 -7.85 15.99 -15.39
CA ILE A 282 -7.23 16.98 -14.49
C ILE A 282 -5.88 16.48 -13.97
N GLN A 283 -5.77 15.18 -13.68
CA GLN A 283 -4.52 14.58 -13.21
C GLN A 283 -3.38 14.82 -14.20
N GLN A 284 -3.62 14.55 -15.49
CA GLN A 284 -2.64 14.80 -16.55
C GLN A 284 -2.34 16.29 -16.72
N ALA A 285 -3.33 17.17 -16.57
CA ALA A 285 -3.11 18.60 -16.66
C ALA A 285 -2.29 19.16 -15.49
N VAL A 286 -2.49 18.64 -14.28
CA VAL A 286 -1.67 18.96 -13.11
C VAL A 286 -0.25 18.47 -13.34
N GLN A 287 -0.07 17.24 -13.79
CA GLN A 287 1.24 16.67 -14.13
C GLN A 287 1.98 17.52 -15.17
N HIS A 288 1.36 17.81 -16.31
CA HIS A 288 1.96 18.63 -17.38
C HIS A 288 2.33 20.04 -16.91
N SER A 289 1.53 20.62 -16.00
CA SER A 289 1.82 21.94 -15.40
C SER A 289 3.06 21.92 -14.50
N ILE A 290 3.29 20.80 -13.81
CA ILE A 290 4.44 20.61 -12.90
C ILE A 290 5.71 20.30 -13.70
N GLU A 291 5.63 19.44 -14.72
CA GLU A 291 6.78 19.10 -15.57
C GLU A 291 7.32 20.32 -16.33
N ASN A 292 6.44 21.24 -16.72
CA ASN A 292 6.78 22.47 -17.46
C ASN A 292 6.89 23.72 -16.55
N LEU A 293 7.30 23.57 -15.30
CA LEU A 293 7.49 24.70 -14.38
C LEU A 293 8.60 25.65 -14.85
N SER A 294 8.20 26.86 -15.26
CA SER A 294 9.11 27.90 -15.77
C SER A 294 9.54 28.94 -14.73
N ILE A 295 9.57 28.58 -13.45
CA ILE A 295 9.83 29.51 -12.33
C ILE A 295 11.23 29.30 -11.75
N ARG A 296 11.96 30.38 -11.43
CA ARG A 296 13.26 30.26 -10.74
C ARG A 296 13.14 29.62 -9.35
N VAL A 297 14.16 28.83 -8.98
CA VAL A 297 14.20 28.07 -7.70
C VAL A 297 14.09 28.99 -6.48
N ASP A 298 14.65 30.20 -6.53
CA ASP A 298 14.57 31.20 -5.46
C ASP A 298 13.14 31.70 -5.23
N LYS A 299 12.42 31.97 -6.31
CA LYS A 299 11.01 32.37 -6.27
C LYS A 299 10.15 31.21 -5.79
N PHE A 300 10.44 29.99 -6.24
CA PHE A 300 9.75 28.77 -5.78
C PHE A 300 9.92 28.55 -4.27
N SER A 301 11.15 28.63 -3.75
CA SER A 301 11.45 28.55 -2.31
C SER A 301 10.70 29.62 -1.51
N LYS A 302 10.72 30.88 -1.97
CA LYS A 302 9.98 31.99 -1.32
C LYS A 302 8.47 31.72 -1.26
N LEU A 303 7.87 31.14 -2.31
CA LEU A 303 6.45 30.78 -2.31
C LEU A 303 6.13 29.67 -1.29
N ILE A 304 6.95 28.62 -1.21
CA ILE A 304 6.77 27.48 -0.29
C ILE A 304 6.77 27.94 1.17
N PHE A 305 7.75 28.75 1.53
CA PHE A 305 7.93 29.22 2.90
C PHE A 305 7.14 30.49 3.23
N GLY A 306 6.55 31.13 2.22
CA GLY A 306 5.62 32.27 2.38
C GLY A 306 4.23 31.87 2.89
N ILE A 307 3.84 30.60 2.83
CA ILE A 307 2.55 30.12 3.37
C ILE A 307 2.52 30.31 4.89
N ARG A 308 1.66 31.21 5.37
CA ARG A 308 1.42 31.48 6.79
C ARG A 308 0.43 30.46 7.38
N GLY A 309 0.47 30.27 8.70
CA GLY A 309 -0.48 29.39 9.40
C GLY A 309 -0.15 27.90 9.39
N LEU A 310 0.45 27.39 8.31
CA LEU A 310 0.74 25.96 8.13
C LEU A 310 1.89 25.44 9.02
N ASN A 311 1.58 25.09 10.26
CA ASN A 311 2.52 24.55 11.24
C ASN A 311 2.27 23.05 11.52
N ARG A 312 3.22 22.37 12.17
CA ARG A 312 3.12 20.92 12.45
C ARG A 312 1.89 20.56 13.29
N ARG A 313 1.48 21.42 14.24
CA ARG A 313 0.30 21.17 15.08
C ARG A 313 -0.97 21.21 14.26
N GLU A 314 -1.09 22.17 13.35
CA GLU A 314 -2.23 22.26 12.44
C GLU A 314 -2.32 21.02 11.55
N ILE A 315 -1.21 20.61 10.94
CA ILE A 315 -1.24 19.42 10.07
C ILE A 315 -1.55 18.16 10.90
N ARG A 316 -1.01 18.04 12.12
CA ARG A 316 -1.34 16.94 13.03
C ARG A 316 -2.82 16.91 13.41
N LYS A 317 -3.49 18.07 13.57
CA LYS A 317 -4.94 18.13 13.79
C LYS A 317 -5.71 17.53 12.60
N PHE A 318 -5.36 17.91 11.38
CA PHE A 318 -5.98 17.32 10.18
C PHE A 318 -5.66 15.83 10.05
N LEU A 319 -4.45 15.42 10.39
CA LEU A 319 -4.03 14.03 10.33
C LEU A 319 -4.83 13.16 11.29
N VAL A 320 -4.91 13.54 12.57
CA VAL A 320 -5.69 12.79 13.57
C VAL A 320 -7.17 12.71 13.17
N LYS A 321 -7.74 13.84 12.70
CA LYS A 321 -9.12 13.86 12.19
C LYS A 321 -9.29 12.88 11.03
N ASN A 322 -8.40 12.89 10.05
CA ASN A 322 -8.52 12.05 8.86
C ASN A 322 -8.18 10.58 9.12
N GLU A 323 -7.26 10.26 10.04
CA GLU A 323 -7.03 8.89 10.52
C GLU A 323 -8.29 8.34 11.21
N MET A 324 -8.93 9.14 12.08
CA MET A 324 -10.22 8.77 12.67
C MET A 324 -11.29 8.58 11.60
N LEU A 325 -11.34 9.46 10.58
CA LEU A 325 -12.29 9.31 9.48
C LEU A 325 -12.04 8.04 8.68
N VAL A 326 -10.80 7.70 8.33
CA VAL A 326 -10.46 6.47 7.61
C VAL A 326 -10.82 5.24 8.46
N LYS A 327 -10.45 5.21 9.74
CA LYS A 327 -10.84 4.13 10.67
C LYS A 327 -12.36 4.04 10.83
N SER A 328 -13.04 5.18 10.92
CA SER A 328 -14.49 5.24 11.02
C SER A 328 -15.18 4.86 9.73
N ARG A 329 -14.61 5.14 8.55
CA ARG A 329 -15.14 4.67 7.26
C ARG A 329 -14.96 3.17 7.15
N ALA A 330 -13.81 2.62 7.54
CA ALA A 330 -13.64 1.18 7.65
C ALA A 330 -14.69 0.58 8.62
N LYS A 331 -14.87 1.18 9.80
CA LYS A 331 -15.87 0.74 10.78
C LYS A 331 -17.32 0.98 10.33
N ALA A 332 -17.61 2.07 9.62
CA ALA A 332 -18.94 2.46 9.18
C ALA A 332 -19.32 1.74 7.91
N LEU A 333 -18.40 1.37 7.03
CA LEU A 333 -18.63 0.30 6.06
C LEU A 333 -19.03 -0.97 6.82
N ASN A 334 -18.30 -1.34 7.88
CA ASN A 334 -18.66 -2.50 8.70
C ASN A 334 -19.99 -2.32 9.49
N THR A 335 -20.44 -1.09 9.78
CA THR A 335 -21.65 -0.79 10.58
C THR A 335 -22.87 -0.44 9.73
N SER A 336 -22.72 0.20 8.57
CA SER A 336 -23.81 0.40 7.60
C SER A 336 -24.28 -0.95 7.07
N LEU A 337 -23.35 -1.90 6.98
CA LEU A 337 -23.62 -3.32 6.70
C LEU A 337 -24.34 -4.06 7.85
N SER A 338 -24.32 -3.55 9.09
CA SER A 338 -25.11 -4.10 10.20
C SER A 338 -26.40 -3.32 10.49
N SER A 339 -26.50 -2.05 10.08
CA SER A 339 -27.72 -1.23 10.25
C SER A 339 -28.85 -1.57 9.27
N TRP A 340 -28.53 -2.18 8.12
CA TRP A 340 -29.56 -2.77 7.25
C TRP A 340 -30.16 -4.08 7.80
N SER A 341 -29.62 -4.60 8.90
CA SER A 341 -30.17 -5.77 9.60
C SER A 341 -31.13 -5.39 10.75
N LEU A 342 -31.34 -4.10 11.03
CA LEU A 342 -32.26 -3.62 12.07
C LEU A 342 -33.00 -2.36 11.60
N GLY A 343 -34.02 -2.55 10.76
CA GLY A 343 -35.03 -1.55 10.45
C GLY A 343 -36.43 -2.11 10.67
N ALA A 344 -36.94 -2.02 11.90
CA ALA A 344 -38.38 -2.08 12.15
C ALA A 344 -38.97 -0.70 11.81
N GLU A 345 -39.91 -0.68 10.87
CA GLU A 345 -40.70 0.51 10.52
C GLU A 345 -41.57 0.97 11.71
N PRO A 346 -41.73 2.29 11.94
CA PRO A 346 -42.96 2.83 12.50
C PRO A 346 -44.02 2.89 11.40
N GLN A 347 -45.19 2.29 11.68
CA GLN A 347 -46.33 2.18 10.78
C GLN A 347 -46.84 3.52 10.25
N ASP A 348 -47.22 3.47 8.98
CA ASP A 348 -48.32 4.14 8.27
C ASP A 348 -48.53 5.66 8.41
N GLY A 349 -48.42 6.33 7.25
CA GLY A 349 -48.80 7.73 7.08
C GLY A 349 -48.72 8.24 5.64
N ALA A 350 -49.33 7.52 4.70
CA ALA A 350 -49.87 7.99 3.42
C ALA A 350 -48.98 8.73 2.37
N SER A 351 -49.09 8.20 1.15
CA SER A 351 -49.21 8.90 -0.14
C SER A 351 -47.99 9.23 -0.99
N THR A 352 -48.16 8.82 -2.26
CA THR A 352 -47.63 9.35 -3.53
C THR A 352 -46.27 8.89 -4.09
N SER A 353 -46.35 7.81 -4.88
CA SER A 353 -46.09 7.78 -6.34
C SER A 353 -44.71 8.21 -6.88
N LYS A 354 -43.95 7.24 -7.42
CA LYS A 354 -43.71 7.05 -8.88
C LYS A 354 -42.43 6.22 -9.14
N ASN A 355 -42.64 5.10 -9.84
CA ASN A 355 -41.84 4.45 -10.88
C ASN A 355 -40.29 4.50 -10.83
N PHE A 356 -39.66 3.32 -10.74
CA PHE A 356 -38.48 3.03 -11.55
C PHE A 356 -38.40 1.53 -11.91
N MET A 357 -38.22 1.25 -13.20
CA MET A 357 -38.16 -0.05 -13.87
C MET A 357 -36.84 -0.80 -13.55
N GLY A 358 -36.93 -2.13 -13.45
CA GLY A 358 -35.76 -3.02 -13.38
C GLY A 358 -36.13 -4.47 -13.71
N THR A 359 -35.83 -4.85 -14.94
CA THR A 359 -35.95 -6.13 -15.66
C THR A 359 -36.05 -7.43 -14.84
N VAL A 360 -37.12 -8.19 -15.08
CA VAL A 360 -37.30 -9.59 -14.67
C VAL A 360 -36.63 -10.49 -15.71
N ILE A 361 -35.68 -11.32 -15.29
CA ILE A 361 -35.23 -12.49 -16.06
C ILE A 361 -35.99 -13.69 -15.50
N GLN A 362 -36.98 -14.17 -16.25
CA GLN A 362 -37.60 -15.47 -16.03
C GLN A 362 -36.83 -16.54 -16.82
N SER A 363 -36.56 -17.67 -16.17
CA SER A 363 -36.42 -18.95 -16.86
C SER A 363 -37.43 -19.96 -16.27
N PRO A 364 -37.97 -20.88 -17.09
CA PRO A 364 -39.26 -21.49 -16.84
C PRO A 364 -39.17 -22.82 -16.08
N SER A 365 -40.07 -22.94 -15.11
CA SER A 365 -40.94 -24.08 -14.81
C SER A 365 -40.39 -25.51 -14.87
N SER A 366 -40.34 -26.08 -13.66
CA SER A 366 -40.41 -27.50 -13.33
C SER A 366 -41.72 -28.17 -13.79
N SER A 367 -41.64 -29.43 -14.22
CA SER A 367 -42.81 -30.29 -14.44
C SER A 367 -43.05 -31.24 -13.25
N VAL A 368 -44.13 -30.94 -12.53
CA VAL A 368 -45.20 -31.84 -12.02
C VAL A 368 -44.81 -33.18 -11.37
N LEU A 369 -45.09 -33.29 -10.07
CA LEU A 369 -45.73 -34.47 -9.47
C LEU A 369 -46.78 -34.04 -8.44
N SER A 370 -48.02 -34.45 -8.67
CA SER A 370 -49.19 -34.22 -7.82
C SER A 370 -49.46 -35.40 -6.88
N LEU A 371 -49.56 -35.08 -5.59
CA LEU A 371 -50.44 -35.59 -4.52
C LEU A 371 -50.68 -37.11 -4.34
N ASP A 372 -50.47 -37.62 -3.11
CA ASP A 372 -51.58 -37.67 -2.14
C ASP A 372 -51.18 -38.06 -0.69
N ASN A 373 -51.72 -37.28 0.26
CA ASN A 373 -52.09 -37.55 1.66
C ASN A 373 -51.18 -38.38 2.60
N ALA A 374 -50.59 -37.71 3.60
CA ALA A 374 -51.11 -37.73 4.99
C ALA A 374 -50.23 -36.93 5.97
N HIS A 375 -50.91 -36.21 6.87
CA HIS A 375 -50.44 -35.56 8.09
C HIS A 375 -49.75 -34.19 7.99
N LYS A 376 -50.54 -33.18 8.38
CA LYS A 376 -50.17 -31.84 8.87
C LYS A 376 -48.76 -31.78 9.48
N ARG A 377 -47.79 -31.31 8.69
CA ARG A 377 -46.71 -30.46 9.20
C ARG A 377 -46.89 -29.10 8.53
N ARG A 378 -47.16 -28.07 9.33
CA ARG A 378 -47.08 -26.68 8.87
C ARG A 378 -45.69 -26.50 8.26
N SER A 379 -45.61 -26.34 6.95
CA SER A 379 -44.42 -25.81 6.29
C SER A 379 -44.20 -24.43 6.88
N MET A 380 -43.18 -24.29 7.72
CA MET A 380 -42.74 -22.95 8.11
C MET A 380 -42.17 -22.32 6.85
N SER A 381 -42.73 -21.19 6.44
CA SER A 381 -42.08 -20.31 5.48
C SER A 381 -40.69 -19.98 6.04
N VAL A 382 -39.64 -20.53 5.44
CA VAL A 382 -38.27 -20.09 5.72
C VAL A 382 -38.22 -18.63 5.31
N GLY A 383 -38.10 -17.73 6.28
CA GLY A 383 -37.99 -16.30 6.02
C GLY A 383 -36.88 -16.05 5.01
N MET A 384 -37.11 -15.13 4.07
CA MET A 384 -36.08 -14.67 3.14
C MET A 384 -34.85 -14.24 3.92
N VAL A 385 -33.77 -15.01 3.84
CA VAL A 385 -32.45 -14.62 4.36
C VAL A 385 -31.91 -13.57 3.40
N THR A 386 -31.88 -12.31 3.84
CA THR A 386 -31.15 -11.25 3.14
C THR A 386 -29.66 -11.56 3.18
N LEU A 387 -29.08 -11.88 2.03
CA LEU A 387 -27.67 -12.24 1.92
C LEU A 387 -26.79 -11.02 2.25
N PRO A 388 -25.73 -11.17 3.07
CA PRO A 388 -24.87 -10.06 3.46
C PRO A 388 -24.04 -9.53 2.26
N THR A 389 -23.93 -8.20 2.16
CA THR A 389 -23.05 -7.53 1.18
C THR A 389 -21.62 -7.60 1.71
N ILE A 390 -20.73 -8.33 1.05
CA ILE A 390 -19.38 -8.60 1.56
C ILE A 390 -18.36 -7.83 0.76
N ASN A 391 -17.59 -6.99 1.44
CA ASN A 391 -16.44 -6.30 0.86
C ASN A 391 -15.29 -7.29 0.70
N CYS A 392 -15.23 -7.94 -0.46
CA CYS A 392 -14.08 -8.73 -0.87
C CYS A 392 -13.29 -7.93 -1.89
N HIS A 393 -12.00 -7.68 -1.64
CA HIS A 393 -11.12 -7.05 -2.64
C HIS A 393 -10.74 -8.04 -3.75
N SER A 394 -10.74 -9.35 -3.45
CA SER A 394 -10.32 -10.39 -4.39
C SER A 394 -11.41 -10.81 -5.36
N ILE A 395 -12.67 -10.90 -4.92
CA ILE A 395 -13.79 -11.49 -5.69
C ILE A 395 -15.02 -10.56 -5.79
N PRO A 396 -15.68 -10.50 -6.96
CA PRO A 396 -16.99 -9.89 -7.12
C PRO A 396 -18.02 -10.52 -6.18
N GLN A 397 -19.01 -9.73 -5.74
CA GLN A 397 -20.07 -10.18 -4.84
C GLN A 397 -20.84 -11.41 -5.36
N ALA A 398 -20.97 -11.54 -6.68
CA ALA A 398 -21.60 -12.69 -7.33
C ALA A 398 -20.87 -14.02 -7.04
N ASP A 399 -19.53 -14.02 -7.07
CA ASP A 399 -18.73 -15.22 -6.85
C ASP A 399 -18.73 -15.62 -5.37
N PHE A 400 -18.87 -14.65 -4.45
CA PHE A 400 -18.99 -14.96 -3.03
C PHE A 400 -20.30 -15.68 -2.72
N TYR A 401 -21.40 -15.38 -3.43
CA TYR A 401 -22.67 -16.10 -3.27
C TYR A 401 -22.56 -17.58 -3.63
N VAL A 402 -21.70 -17.91 -4.59
CA VAL A 402 -21.44 -19.31 -4.96
C VAL A 402 -20.81 -20.04 -3.77
N ILE A 403 -19.78 -19.44 -3.15
CA ILE A 403 -19.18 -19.99 -1.92
C ILE A 403 -20.23 -20.11 -0.81
N TRP A 404 -21.07 -19.07 -0.64
CA TRP A 404 -22.12 -19.06 0.38
C TRP A 404 -23.09 -20.23 0.26
N SER A 405 -23.48 -20.57 -0.97
CA SER A 405 -24.36 -21.71 -1.26
C SER A 405 -23.76 -23.07 -0.88
N TRP A 406 -22.43 -23.13 -0.70
CA TRP A 406 -21.70 -24.34 -0.36
C TRP A 406 -21.43 -24.52 1.14
N LEU A 407 -21.67 -23.49 1.95
CA LEU A 407 -21.39 -23.51 3.38
C LEU A 407 -22.33 -24.46 4.14
N PRO A 408 -21.88 -25.05 5.27
CA PRO A 408 -22.76 -25.74 6.19
C PRO A 408 -23.90 -24.83 6.64
N ALA A 409 -25.11 -25.39 6.79
CA ALA A 409 -26.32 -24.61 7.10
C ALA A 409 -26.16 -23.72 8.35
N ARG A 410 -25.42 -24.18 9.37
CA ARG A 410 -25.15 -23.41 10.59
C ARG A 410 -24.24 -22.20 10.37
N SER A 411 -23.31 -22.28 9.41
CA SER A 411 -22.38 -21.19 9.07
C SER A 411 -23.01 -20.19 8.10
N ALA A 412 -23.98 -20.63 7.28
CA ALA A 412 -24.71 -19.78 6.33
C ALA A 412 -25.69 -18.80 6.99
N VAL A 413 -25.95 -18.92 8.29
CA VAL A 413 -26.79 -17.99 9.08
C VAL A 413 -25.94 -16.91 9.78
N CYS A 414 -24.65 -17.16 9.99
CA CYS A 414 -23.73 -16.21 10.63
C CYS A 414 -23.29 -15.10 9.66
N GLN A 415 -22.89 -13.94 10.20
CA GLN A 415 -22.42 -12.86 9.35
C GLN A 415 -20.92 -13.04 9.05
N PRO A 416 -20.51 -13.11 7.77
CA PRO A 416 -19.11 -13.24 7.43
C PRO A 416 -18.39 -11.91 7.62
N LYS A 417 -17.21 -11.96 8.22
CA LYS A 417 -16.36 -10.81 8.53
C LYS A 417 -14.97 -11.03 7.96
N LEU A 418 -14.48 -10.07 7.20
CA LEU A 418 -13.09 -10.08 6.74
C LEU A 418 -12.15 -9.91 7.96
N LEU A 419 -11.42 -10.96 8.29
CA LEU A 419 -10.48 -10.97 9.41
C LEU A 419 -9.08 -10.56 8.96
N TYR A 420 -8.68 -11.08 7.81
CA TYR A 420 -7.35 -10.89 7.26
C TYR A 420 -7.42 -10.63 5.76
N THR A 421 -6.62 -9.68 5.27
CA THR A 421 -6.35 -9.51 3.86
C THR A 421 -4.89 -9.16 3.68
N SER A 422 -4.19 -9.83 2.76
CA SER A 422 -2.78 -9.57 2.51
C SER A 422 -2.55 -8.16 1.94
N GLU A 423 -3.61 -7.53 1.39
CA GLU A 423 -3.55 -6.17 0.89
C GLU A 423 -3.50 -5.09 1.99
N GLU A 424 -4.06 -5.37 3.17
CA GLU A 424 -4.09 -4.43 4.32
C GLU A 424 -3.14 -4.83 5.44
N HIS A 425 -2.98 -6.13 5.69
CA HIS A 425 -2.25 -6.66 6.84
C HIS A 425 -0.86 -7.19 6.50
N GLY A 426 -0.44 -7.11 5.24
CA GLY A 426 0.85 -7.59 4.76
C GLY A 426 0.84 -9.08 4.43
N VAL A 427 2.00 -9.65 4.12
CA VAL A 427 2.12 -11.03 3.62
C VAL A 427 2.70 -12.01 4.65
N SER A 428 2.72 -11.65 5.93
CA SER A 428 3.32 -12.49 6.97
C SER A 428 2.31 -13.54 7.49
N LEU A 429 2.67 -14.82 7.39
CA LEU A 429 1.89 -15.94 7.92
C LEU A 429 1.66 -15.84 9.43
N ARG A 430 2.62 -15.28 10.17
CA ARG A 430 2.46 -15.00 11.61
C ARG A 430 1.32 -14.02 11.87
N THR A 431 1.21 -12.97 11.05
CA THR A 431 0.14 -11.97 11.17
C THR A 431 -1.21 -12.59 10.84
N LEU A 432 -1.25 -13.42 9.80
CA LEU A 432 -2.43 -14.20 9.43
C LEU A 432 -2.94 -15.02 10.62
N TYR A 433 -2.08 -15.82 11.27
CA TYR A 433 -2.52 -16.62 12.41
C TYR A 433 -3.00 -15.79 13.60
N VAL A 434 -2.31 -14.70 13.94
CA VAL A 434 -2.72 -13.85 15.08
C VAL A 434 -4.11 -13.26 14.86
N MET A 435 -4.49 -12.97 13.62
CA MET A 435 -5.80 -12.41 13.29
C MET A 435 -6.92 -13.47 13.19
N THR A 436 -6.59 -14.73 12.92
CA THR A 436 -7.58 -15.77 12.63
C THR A 436 -7.71 -16.86 13.68
N GLU A 437 -6.78 -16.99 14.62
CA GLU A 437 -6.75 -18.11 15.58
C GLU A 437 -7.89 -18.13 16.62
N GLU A 438 -8.63 -17.03 16.77
CA GLU A 438 -9.81 -16.97 17.64
C GLU A 438 -11.12 -17.29 16.91
N TYR A 439 -11.08 -17.55 15.60
CA TYR A 439 -12.28 -17.75 14.78
C TYR A 439 -12.39 -19.20 14.28
N GLU A 440 -13.60 -19.76 14.39
CA GLU A 440 -13.97 -21.07 13.87
C GLU A 440 -15.45 -21.07 13.48
N PRO A 441 -15.81 -21.44 12.23
CA PRO A 441 -14.95 -21.79 11.10
C PRO A 441 -14.37 -20.55 10.39
N THR A 442 -13.52 -20.76 9.38
CA THR A 442 -13.00 -19.68 8.53
C THR A 442 -13.09 -20.05 7.04
N ILE A 443 -13.16 -19.05 6.14
CA ILE A 443 -12.97 -19.24 4.69
C ILE A 443 -11.67 -18.54 4.32
N ILE A 444 -10.78 -19.23 3.62
CA ILE A 444 -9.64 -18.63 2.95
C ILE A 444 -9.91 -18.52 1.45
N VAL A 445 -9.68 -17.34 0.88
CA VAL A 445 -9.80 -17.04 -0.54
C VAL A 445 -8.44 -16.56 -1.03
N ILE A 446 -7.96 -17.18 -2.10
CA ILE A 446 -6.67 -16.89 -2.71
C ILE A 446 -6.91 -16.43 -4.15
N LYS A 447 -6.30 -15.31 -4.50
CA LYS A 447 -6.22 -14.80 -5.86
C LYS A 447 -4.78 -14.80 -6.31
N THR A 448 -4.49 -15.46 -7.42
CA THR A 448 -3.14 -15.54 -7.99
C THR A 448 -2.80 -14.30 -8.81
N LEU A 449 -1.52 -14.12 -9.17
CA LEU A 449 -1.10 -13.09 -10.11
C LEU A 449 -1.69 -13.27 -11.52
N THR A 450 -2.07 -14.50 -11.88
CA THR A 450 -2.77 -14.86 -13.13
C THR A 450 -4.29 -14.62 -13.07
N ASP A 451 -4.79 -13.98 -11.99
CA ASP A 451 -6.21 -13.71 -11.74
C ASP A 451 -7.10 -14.98 -11.64
N GLU A 452 -6.50 -16.14 -11.35
CA GLU A 452 -7.19 -17.36 -10.93
C GLU A 452 -7.61 -17.23 -9.47
N ILE A 453 -8.75 -17.84 -9.11
CA ILE A 453 -9.35 -17.68 -7.79
C ILE A 453 -9.80 -19.04 -7.28
N PHE A 454 -9.29 -19.41 -6.11
CA PHE A 454 -9.64 -20.64 -5.41
C PHE A 454 -9.45 -20.45 -3.90
N GLY A 455 -9.80 -21.45 -3.11
CA GLY A 455 -9.70 -21.35 -1.67
C GLY A 455 -10.25 -22.57 -0.95
N ALA A 456 -10.48 -22.39 0.34
CA ALA A 456 -11.02 -23.44 1.19
C ALA A 456 -11.94 -22.89 2.27
N PHE A 457 -12.92 -23.69 2.65
CA PHE A 457 -13.61 -23.55 3.93
C PHE A 457 -12.89 -24.43 4.96
N CYS A 458 -12.46 -23.82 6.04
CA CYS A 458 -11.69 -24.41 7.12
C CYS A 458 -12.58 -24.60 8.34
N SER A 459 -12.85 -25.87 8.68
CA SER A 459 -13.85 -26.22 9.69
C SER A 459 -13.39 -26.02 11.14
N SER A 460 -12.09 -25.95 11.42
CA SER A 460 -11.53 -25.86 12.78
C SER A 460 -10.61 -24.66 12.96
N SER A 461 -10.45 -24.19 14.20
CA SER A 461 -9.57 -23.08 14.52
C SER A 461 -8.10 -23.36 14.19
N TRP A 462 -7.42 -22.33 13.67
CA TRP A 462 -5.98 -22.32 13.45
C TRP A 462 -5.15 -22.42 14.75
N SER A 463 -5.75 -22.25 15.94
CA SER A 463 -5.05 -22.47 17.21
C SER A 463 -4.58 -23.92 17.39
N ASN A 464 -5.25 -24.88 16.75
CA ASN A 464 -4.96 -26.32 16.91
C ASN A 464 -3.59 -26.71 16.38
N ARG A 465 -2.98 -25.88 15.53
CA ARG A 465 -1.58 -26.03 15.09
C ARG A 465 -0.58 -26.09 16.27
N LYS A 466 -0.92 -25.49 17.41
CA LYS A 466 -0.06 -25.41 18.61
C LYS A 466 -0.03 -26.73 19.40
N GLN A 467 -0.86 -27.72 19.08
CA GLN A 467 -1.01 -28.96 19.87
C GLN A 467 0.18 -29.92 19.72
N SER A 468 0.95 -29.83 18.63
CA SER A 468 2.13 -30.68 18.39
C SER A 468 3.38 -29.80 18.19
N SER A 469 4.36 -29.94 19.07
CA SER A 469 5.59 -29.12 19.06
C SER A 469 6.76 -29.74 18.27
N LYS A 470 6.64 -31.00 17.84
CA LYS A 470 7.76 -31.74 17.23
C LYS A 470 7.60 -32.01 15.73
N ASN A 471 6.37 -32.12 15.23
CA ASN A 471 6.05 -32.37 13.82
C ASN A 471 4.74 -31.67 13.45
N ILE A 472 4.60 -31.28 12.16
CA ILE A 472 3.35 -30.78 11.58
C ILE A 472 2.28 -31.86 11.73
N SER A 473 1.27 -31.60 12.57
CA SER A 473 0.12 -32.48 12.78
C SER A 473 -1.09 -31.96 12.03
N TYR A 474 -1.76 -32.85 11.31
CA TYR A 474 -3.03 -32.52 10.67
C TYR A 474 -4.17 -32.48 11.70
N PHE A 475 -5.06 -31.52 11.53
CA PHE A 475 -6.27 -31.29 12.30
C PHE A 475 -7.42 -30.88 11.37
N GLY A 476 -8.62 -30.70 11.91
CA GLY A 476 -9.82 -30.35 11.15
C GLY A 476 -10.83 -31.48 11.08
N THR A 477 -11.96 -31.20 10.45
CA THR A 477 -13.05 -32.16 10.27
C THR A 477 -13.38 -32.36 8.78
N GLY A 478 -14.19 -33.37 8.49
CA GLY A 478 -14.70 -33.64 7.14
C GLY A 478 -15.60 -32.57 6.55
N GLU A 479 -15.91 -31.50 7.28
CA GLU A 479 -16.64 -30.34 6.77
C GLU A 479 -15.75 -29.33 6.06
N THR A 480 -14.43 -29.44 6.21
CA THR A 480 -13.48 -28.69 5.39
C THR A 480 -13.70 -29.07 3.92
N PHE A 481 -13.69 -28.09 3.03
CA PHE A 481 -13.78 -28.34 1.59
C PHE A 481 -12.96 -27.30 0.82
N LEU A 482 -12.47 -27.70 -0.35
CA LEU A 482 -11.80 -26.78 -1.27
C LEU A 482 -12.79 -26.28 -2.32
N PHE A 483 -12.46 -25.15 -2.94
CA PHE A 483 -13.20 -24.68 -4.09
C PHE A 483 -12.32 -23.92 -5.07
N THR A 484 -12.75 -23.93 -6.33
CA THR A 484 -12.25 -23.06 -7.39
C THR A 484 -13.40 -22.18 -7.86
N LEU A 485 -13.15 -20.91 -8.12
CA LEU A 485 -14.10 -19.96 -8.72
C LEU A 485 -13.69 -19.58 -10.14
N LYS A 486 -12.39 -19.47 -10.39
CA LYS A 486 -11.80 -19.27 -11.72
C LYS A 486 -10.63 -20.22 -11.93
N PRO A 487 -10.50 -20.88 -13.10
CA PRO A 487 -11.29 -20.67 -14.32
C PRO A 487 -12.71 -21.27 -14.31
N GLU A 488 -12.97 -22.28 -13.49
CA GLU A 488 -14.28 -22.95 -13.38
C GLU A 488 -14.75 -23.00 -11.92
N GLN A 489 -16.05 -22.76 -11.69
CA GLN A 489 -16.65 -22.82 -10.36
C GLN A 489 -16.88 -24.28 -9.95
N LYS A 490 -16.13 -24.78 -8.97
CA LYS A 490 -16.20 -26.18 -8.53
C LYS A 490 -15.92 -26.31 -7.04
N LYS A 491 -16.74 -27.13 -6.36
CA LYS A 491 -16.56 -27.52 -4.96
C LYS A 491 -15.92 -28.91 -4.87
N PHE A 492 -14.93 -29.08 -4.01
CA PHE A 492 -14.29 -30.34 -3.68
C PHE A 492 -14.52 -30.68 -2.20
N PRO A 493 -15.62 -31.40 -1.87
CA PRO A 493 -15.87 -31.85 -0.50
C PRO A 493 -14.91 -32.97 -0.11
N TRP A 494 -14.81 -33.25 1.20
CA TRP A 494 -14.14 -34.44 1.69
C TRP A 494 -14.75 -35.72 1.07
N ILE A 495 -13.91 -36.58 0.49
CA ILE A 495 -14.38 -37.78 -0.23
C ILE A 495 -14.61 -39.00 0.67
N GLY A 496 -14.32 -38.89 1.97
CA GLY A 496 -14.54 -39.96 2.94
C GLY A 496 -13.62 -41.17 2.75
N TYR A 497 -13.89 -42.23 3.52
CA TYR A 497 -13.13 -43.49 3.47
C TYR A 497 -13.62 -44.46 2.37
N SER A 498 -14.45 -43.99 1.45
CA SER A 498 -15.25 -44.85 0.56
C SER A 498 -14.48 -45.41 -0.66
N ARG A 499 -13.21 -45.04 -0.87
CA ARG A 499 -12.38 -45.62 -1.94
C ARG A 499 -11.42 -46.69 -1.39
N PRO A 500 -11.38 -47.90 -1.99
CA PRO A 500 -10.52 -48.99 -1.53
C PRO A 500 -9.01 -48.70 -1.67
N ASP A 501 -8.62 -47.73 -2.50
CA ASP A 501 -7.23 -47.40 -2.82
C ASP A 501 -6.60 -46.33 -1.90
N ILE A 502 -7.35 -45.76 -0.95
CA ILE A 502 -6.87 -44.65 -0.11
C ILE A 502 -6.47 -45.14 1.29
N SER A 503 -5.26 -44.80 1.73
CA SER A 503 -4.82 -45.06 3.10
C SER A 503 -5.72 -44.30 4.09
N ARG A 504 -6.25 -44.99 5.12
CA ARG A 504 -7.12 -44.37 6.15
C ARG A 504 -6.49 -43.13 6.80
N ASN A 505 -5.16 -43.08 6.89
CA ASN A 505 -4.44 -41.94 7.47
C ASN A 505 -4.34 -40.75 6.51
N ALA A 506 -4.30 -40.99 5.19
CA ALA A 506 -4.26 -39.95 4.17
C ALA A 506 -5.62 -39.29 3.94
N ALA A 507 -6.72 -40.01 4.17
CA ALA A 507 -8.09 -39.51 3.99
C ALA A 507 -8.52 -38.45 5.01
N SER A 508 -7.78 -38.22 6.10
CA SER A 508 -8.13 -37.26 7.17
C SER A 508 -7.11 -36.13 7.33
N MET A 509 -6.35 -35.82 6.28
CA MET A 509 -5.34 -34.76 6.27
C MET A 509 -5.97 -33.41 5.84
N PHE A 510 -6.82 -32.82 6.69
CA PHE A 510 -7.60 -31.63 6.32
C PHE A 510 -6.83 -30.32 6.36
N MET A 511 -6.24 -29.99 7.50
CA MET A 511 -5.55 -28.72 7.75
C MET A 511 -4.29 -29.00 8.55
N ALA A 512 -3.21 -28.31 8.27
CA ALA A 512 -2.00 -28.35 9.09
C ALA A 512 -1.24 -27.03 8.96
N GLY A 513 -0.30 -26.78 9.85
CA GLY A 513 0.58 -25.63 9.74
C GLY A 513 1.47 -25.47 10.95
N ASP A 514 2.51 -24.65 10.79
CA ASP A 514 3.43 -24.24 11.84
C ASP A 514 3.81 -22.76 11.62
N SER A 515 4.98 -22.32 12.09
CA SER A 515 5.43 -20.94 11.86
C SER A 515 5.92 -20.67 10.44
N SER A 516 6.27 -21.70 9.66
CA SER A 516 6.87 -21.57 8.33
C SER A 516 5.92 -21.93 7.17
N VAL A 517 4.89 -22.75 7.43
CA VAL A 517 3.96 -23.21 6.40
C VAL A 517 2.52 -23.31 6.90
N LEU A 518 1.57 -23.09 5.98
CA LEU A 518 0.14 -23.37 6.14
C LEU A 518 -0.30 -24.33 5.04
N ILE A 519 -0.97 -25.41 5.44
CA ILE A 519 -1.38 -26.51 4.56
C ILE A 519 -2.88 -26.76 4.71
N ILE A 520 -3.58 -26.87 3.59
CA ILE A 520 -4.98 -27.32 3.52
C ILE A 520 -5.07 -28.42 2.48
N GLY A 521 -5.53 -29.59 2.90
CA GLY A 521 -5.59 -30.82 2.11
C GLY A 521 -4.24 -31.49 1.94
N GLY A 522 -4.15 -32.73 2.41
CA GLY A 522 -2.99 -33.60 2.27
C GLY A 522 -3.35 -35.00 1.72
N GLY A 523 -2.33 -35.87 1.65
CA GLY A 523 -2.42 -37.22 1.12
C GLY A 523 -1.98 -37.26 -0.35
N GLY A 524 -0.77 -37.80 -0.60
CA GLY A 524 -0.10 -37.79 -1.92
C GLY A 524 0.59 -36.46 -2.25
N GLY A 525 -0.09 -35.33 -2.04
CA GLY A 525 0.41 -33.97 -2.23
C GLY A 525 -0.22 -32.96 -1.26
N THR A 526 -0.13 -31.67 -1.57
CA THR A 526 -0.78 -30.58 -0.80
C THR A 526 -1.70 -29.74 -1.66
N ALA A 527 -2.99 -29.62 -1.31
CA ALA A 527 -3.94 -28.93 -2.18
C ALA A 527 -3.73 -27.42 -2.16
N ILE A 528 -3.48 -26.85 -0.99
CA ILE A 528 -3.04 -25.47 -0.81
C ILE A 528 -1.89 -25.49 0.20
N MET A 529 -0.71 -25.05 -0.23
CA MET A 529 0.44 -24.80 0.63
C MET A 529 0.86 -23.34 0.48
N LEU A 530 0.89 -22.60 1.59
CA LEU A 530 1.38 -21.22 1.67
C LEU A 530 2.62 -21.17 2.55
N ASP A 531 3.66 -20.48 2.10
CA ASP A 531 4.89 -20.26 2.87
C ASP A 531 4.73 -19.13 3.91
N GLU A 532 5.76 -18.92 4.73
CA GLU A 532 5.82 -17.91 5.80
C GLU A 532 5.53 -16.48 5.32
N ASN A 533 5.76 -16.22 4.03
CA ASN A 533 5.63 -14.91 3.40
C ASN A 533 4.47 -14.85 2.39
N LEU A 534 3.62 -15.87 2.29
CA LEU A 534 2.50 -15.97 1.33
C LEU A 534 2.90 -15.65 -0.13
N LEU A 535 4.16 -15.87 -0.50
CA LEU A 535 4.73 -15.53 -1.80
C LEU A 535 4.94 -16.80 -2.63
N ARG A 536 5.58 -17.82 -2.06
CA ARG A 536 5.81 -19.10 -2.74
C ARG A 536 4.77 -20.10 -2.30
N CYS A 537 3.82 -20.38 -3.18
CA CYS A 537 2.69 -21.23 -2.88
C CYS A 537 2.61 -22.40 -3.85
N ARG A 538 1.99 -23.49 -3.41
CA ARG A 538 1.85 -24.72 -4.20
C ARG A 538 0.45 -25.29 -4.12
N THR A 539 -0.01 -25.88 -5.22
CA THR A 539 -1.25 -26.65 -5.31
C THR A 539 -1.04 -27.96 -6.07
N GLU A 540 -1.47 -29.06 -5.48
CA GLU A 540 -1.35 -30.41 -6.00
C GLU A 540 -2.66 -31.18 -5.82
N GLU A 541 -2.72 -32.37 -6.41
CA GLU A 541 -3.80 -33.30 -6.13
C GLU A 541 -3.70 -33.87 -4.73
N THR A 542 -4.85 -34.11 -4.09
CA THR A 542 -4.88 -34.71 -2.76
C THR A 542 -5.89 -35.83 -2.65
N GLU A 543 -5.53 -36.86 -1.90
CA GLU A 543 -6.42 -37.97 -1.56
C GLU A 543 -7.53 -37.54 -0.60
N THR A 544 -7.33 -36.51 0.23
CA THR A 544 -8.36 -36.03 1.17
C THR A 544 -9.58 -35.47 0.43
N PHE A 545 -9.38 -34.71 -0.64
CA PHE A 545 -10.46 -34.03 -1.37
C PHE A 545 -10.70 -34.55 -2.78
N GLY A 546 -9.80 -35.38 -3.31
CA GLY A 546 -9.84 -35.82 -4.70
C GLY A 546 -9.80 -34.64 -5.69
N ASN A 547 -9.17 -33.52 -5.30
CA ASN A 547 -9.05 -32.34 -6.13
C ASN A 547 -7.89 -32.51 -7.13
N PRO A 548 -7.98 -31.94 -8.35
CA PRO A 548 -6.80 -31.64 -9.15
C PRO A 548 -6.08 -30.40 -8.59
N PRO A 549 -4.89 -30.04 -9.11
CA PRO A 549 -4.30 -28.72 -8.88
C PRO A 549 -5.32 -27.60 -9.11
N LEU A 550 -5.41 -26.65 -8.18
CA LEU A 550 -6.48 -25.64 -8.15
C LEU A 550 -6.25 -24.48 -9.12
N CYS A 551 -5.05 -24.37 -9.69
CA CYS A 551 -4.70 -23.44 -10.76
C CYS A 551 -3.86 -24.11 -11.84
N SER A 552 -3.69 -23.40 -12.96
CA SER A 552 -2.98 -23.86 -14.16
C SER A 552 -1.53 -24.28 -13.92
N SER A 553 -0.85 -23.66 -12.94
CA SER A 553 0.51 -24.01 -12.51
C SER A 553 0.51 -24.68 -11.13
N LYS A 554 1.40 -25.67 -10.91
CA LYS A 554 1.55 -26.30 -9.59
C LYS A 554 2.15 -25.34 -8.56
N ASP A 555 3.10 -24.52 -8.98
CA ASP A 555 3.67 -23.45 -8.16
C ASP A 555 3.04 -22.11 -8.59
N PHE A 556 2.57 -21.31 -7.64
CA PHE A 556 1.91 -20.04 -7.90
C PHE A 556 2.30 -18.97 -6.88
N GLU A 557 2.11 -17.71 -7.27
CA GLU A 557 2.31 -16.54 -6.40
C GLU A 557 0.95 -15.91 -6.06
N CYS A 558 0.74 -15.59 -4.78
CA CYS A 558 -0.48 -14.92 -4.34
C CYS A 558 -0.43 -13.43 -4.68
N LYS A 559 -1.46 -12.95 -5.38
CA LYS A 559 -1.75 -11.53 -5.52
C LYS A 559 -2.43 -11.01 -4.25
N VAL A 560 -3.45 -11.74 -3.79
CA VAL A 560 -4.22 -11.43 -2.58
C VAL A 560 -4.62 -12.71 -1.86
N VAL A 561 -4.49 -12.72 -0.54
CA VAL A 561 -5.05 -13.76 0.35
C VAL A 561 -6.00 -13.08 1.32
N GLU A 562 -7.26 -13.52 1.34
CA GLU A 562 -8.28 -13.02 2.26
C GLU A 562 -8.82 -14.16 3.13
N ILE A 563 -9.03 -13.89 4.42
CA ILE A 563 -9.66 -14.82 5.35
C ILE A 563 -10.89 -14.17 5.95
N PHE A 564 -12.01 -14.88 5.84
CA PHE A 564 -13.29 -14.51 6.43
C PHE A 564 -13.58 -15.43 7.61
N GLY A 565 -13.99 -14.85 8.73
CA GLY A 565 -14.56 -15.56 9.86
C GLY A 565 -16.06 -15.38 9.90
N PHE A 566 -16.72 -16.11 10.79
CA PHE A 566 -18.15 -16.01 11.03
C PHE A 566 -18.38 -15.52 12.46
N GLU A 567 -19.21 -14.50 12.62
CA GLU A 567 -19.62 -13.93 13.93
C GLU A 567 -21.13 -14.13 14.15
#